data_AF-A0A3M7BDE8-F1
#
_entry.id   AF-A0A3M7BDE8-F1
#
_cell.length_a   1.000
_cell.length_b   1.000
_cell.length_c   1.000
_cell.angle_alpha   90.00
_cell.angle_beta   90.00
_cell.angle_gamma   90.00
#
_symmetry.space_group_name_H-M   'P 1'
#
loop_
_entity.id
_entity.type
_entity.pdbx_description
1 polymer ?
#
loop_
_entity_poly.entity_id
_entity_poly.type
_entity_poly.pdbx_seq_one_letter_code
_entity_poly.pdbx_strand_id
1 'polypeptide(L)'
;MAEVPYGVLLSGGLDSSLVAAIAQRETLRLQKEYARQQALLQSGTTSPATNGGAVQQQTDSTNEDSLAGIDENYRLTDVPVLAQLNSFSIGLPNSPDGKAAQEVAKFLGTKHHSFTFTIQEGLDALFDVIFHLETYDVTTIRASTPMFLLSRKIKAMGVKMVLSGEGSDEIFGGYLYFHNAPDKAAFHEETVRRVKNLHLADCLRANKSTSAWGVEARVPFLDKEFLDVAMNLDPDEKMIKKDQGRIEKYILRKAFDPSVLPPGENKPYLPEHILWRQKEQFSDGVGYGWIDGLKDEAEKMVTDQQMLPEQMAKDKPHWDPKDRPDSKEGYWYRCMFDEHFPPYCAETVMRWVPMWSKATDPSGRAIAGVHDQAYEPEKEKK
;
A
#
# COMPACT_ATOMS: atom_id res chain seq x y z
N MET A 1 -14.35 13.80 3.37
CA MET A 1 -12.94 14.19 3.12
C MET A 1 -12.28 14.54 4.44
N ALA A 2 -10.95 14.43 4.55
CA ALA A 2 -10.24 14.85 5.75
C ALA A 2 -10.19 16.40 5.83
N GLU A 3 -10.26 16.93 7.05
CA GLU A 3 -10.09 18.37 7.35
C GLU A 3 -8.61 18.81 7.40
N VAL A 4 -7.70 17.86 7.18
CA VAL A 4 -6.25 18.05 7.26
C VAL A 4 -5.59 17.74 5.92
N PRO A 5 -4.39 18.29 5.64
CA PRO A 5 -3.65 17.96 4.45
C PRO A 5 -3.43 16.45 4.30
N TYR A 6 -3.86 15.92 3.16
CA TYR A 6 -3.70 14.52 2.80
C TYR A 6 -3.02 14.34 1.44
N GLY A 7 -2.53 13.14 1.15
CA GLY A 7 -2.03 12.78 -0.17
C GLY A 7 -2.21 11.31 -0.50
N VAL A 8 -1.44 10.82 -1.46
CA VAL A 8 -1.48 9.43 -1.91
C VAL A 8 -0.07 8.83 -1.95
N LEU A 9 0.07 7.59 -1.53
CA LEU A 9 1.27 6.81 -1.81
C LEU A 9 1.21 6.33 -3.26
N LEU A 10 2.30 6.50 -4.02
CA LEU A 10 2.35 6.20 -5.44
C LEU A 10 3.65 5.47 -5.79
N SER A 11 3.57 4.16 -6.03
CA SER A 11 4.71 3.33 -6.46
C SER A 11 4.85 3.24 -7.98
N GLY A 12 3.80 3.61 -8.73
CA GLY A 12 3.70 3.31 -10.16
C GLY A 12 3.24 1.88 -10.46
N GLY A 13 3.07 1.02 -9.44
CA GLY A 13 2.32 -0.22 -9.56
C GLY A 13 0.82 0.02 -9.72
N LEU A 14 0.09 -0.95 -10.27
CA LEU A 14 -1.34 -0.87 -10.60
C LEU A 14 -2.18 -0.26 -9.47
N ASP A 15 -2.06 -0.81 -8.27
CA ASP A 15 -3.01 -0.57 -7.18
C ASP A 15 -2.93 0.87 -6.66
N SER A 16 -1.72 1.31 -6.30
CA SER A 16 -1.47 2.69 -5.86
C SER A 16 -1.77 3.71 -6.96
N SER A 17 -1.56 3.33 -8.23
CA SER A 17 -1.82 4.20 -9.37
C SER A 17 -3.33 4.40 -9.59
N LEU A 18 -4.14 3.34 -9.45
CA LEU A 18 -5.59 3.44 -9.51
C LEU A 18 -6.15 4.27 -8.34
N VAL A 19 -5.65 4.07 -7.12
CA VAL A 19 -6.03 4.90 -5.96
C VAL A 19 -5.69 6.36 -6.21
N ALA A 20 -4.49 6.67 -6.71
CA ALA A 20 -4.09 8.03 -7.05
C ALA A 20 -4.95 8.64 -8.16
N ALA A 21 -5.29 7.85 -9.19
CA ALA A 21 -6.12 8.29 -10.30
C ALA A 21 -7.54 8.66 -9.85
N ILE A 22 -8.16 7.82 -9.03
CA ILE A 22 -9.49 8.07 -8.46
C ILE A 22 -9.43 9.29 -7.54
N ALA A 23 -8.46 9.35 -6.63
CA ALA A 23 -8.29 10.46 -5.70
C ALA A 23 -8.10 11.81 -6.43
N GLN A 24 -7.35 11.82 -7.53
CA GLN A 24 -7.17 13.01 -8.36
C GLN A 24 -8.47 13.41 -9.06
N ARG A 25 -9.24 12.47 -9.60
CA ARG A 25 -10.54 12.76 -10.22
C ARG A 25 -11.52 13.33 -9.20
N GLU A 26 -11.61 12.75 -8.01
CA GLU A 26 -12.45 13.25 -6.93
C GLU A 26 -12.01 14.64 -6.47
N THR A 27 -10.71 14.87 -6.32
CA THR A 27 -10.15 16.20 -6.00
C THR A 27 -10.59 17.24 -7.02
N LEU A 28 -10.46 16.93 -8.32
CA LEU A 28 -10.87 17.84 -9.40
C LEU A 28 -12.40 18.04 -9.45
N ARG A 29 -13.19 17.01 -9.15
CA ARG A 29 -14.66 17.10 -9.09
C ARG A 29 -15.07 18.09 -7.99
N LEU A 30 -14.52 17.93 -6.80
CA LEU A 30 -14.81 18.75 -5.63
C LEU A 30 -14.35 20.21 -5.82
N GLN A 31 -13.19 20.42 -6.45
CA GLN A 31 -12.73 21.77 -6.82
C GLN A 31 -13.70 22.47 -7.78
N LYS A 32 -14.22 21.74 -8.79
CA LYS A 32 -15.22 22.29 -9.73
C LYS A 32 -16.55 22.62 -9.05
N GLU A 33 -17.00 21.75 -8.14
CA GLU A 33 -18.22 21.98 -7.35
C GLU A 33 -18.08 23.23 -6.47
N TYR A 34 -16.96 23.36 -5.76
CA TYR A 34 -16.67 24.53 -4.94
C TYR A 34 -16.59 25.83 -5.77
N ALA A 35 -15.88 25.81 -6.91
CA ALA A 35 -15.82 26.96 -7.80
C ALA A 35 -17.20 27.36 -8.35
N ARG A 36 -18.06 26.38 -8.65
CA ARG A 36 -19.44 26.62 -9.08
C ARG A 36 -20.28 27.26 -7.96
N GLN A 37 -20.15 26.80 -6.72
CA GLN A 37 -20.84 27.37 -5.56
C GLN A 37 -20.39 28.82 -5.31
N GLN A 38 -19.09 29.09 -5.36
CA GLN A 38 -18.57 30.46 -5.23
C GLN A 38 -19.07 31.38 -6.35
N ALA A 39 -19.09 30.91 -7.59
CA ALA A 39 -19.61 31.69 -8.72
C ALA A 39 -21.11 32.01 -8.55
N LEU A 40 -21.91 31.07 -8.05
CA LEU A 40 -23.32 31.29 -7.74
C LEU A 40 -23.51 32.35 -6.65
N LEU A 41 -22.76 32.26 -5.56
CA LEU A 41 -22.77 33.24 -4.46
C LEU A 41 -22.35 34.64 -4.93
N GLN A 42 -21.33 34.74 -5.78
CA GLN A 42 -20.87 36.01 -6.34
C GLN A 42 -21.83 36.60 -7.39
N SER A 43 -22.59 35.76 -8.09
CA SER A 43 -23.55 36.20 -9.12
C SER A 43 -24.86 36.77 -8.57
N GLY A 44 -25.09 36.74 -7.25
CA GLY A 44 -26.28 37.33 -6.61
C GLY A 44 -27.62 36.69 -7.02
N THR A 45 -27.61 35.49 -7.62
CA THR A 45 -28.84 34.79 -8.00
C THR A 45 -29.41 34.00 -6.82
N THR A 46 -30.11 34.70 -5.93
CA THR A 46 -31.21 34.08 -5.19
C THR A 46 -32.23 33.59 -6.22
N SER A 47 -32.46 32.28 -6.28
CA SER A 47 -33.52 31.75 -7.15
C SER A 47 -34.88 32.36 -6.76
N PRO A 48 -35.78 32.63 -7.71
CA PRO A 48 -37.02 33.33 -7.44
C PRO A 48 -37.99 32.50 -6.59
N ALA A 49 -38.73 33.25 -5.76
CA ALA A 49 -39.73 32.84 -4.78
C ALA A 49 -40.59 31.60 -5.12
N THR A 50 -40.77 30.75 -4.11
CA THR A 50 -42.07 30.13 -3.85
C THR A 50 -42.76 30.93 -2.73
N ASN A 51 -44.02 31.28 -2.97
CA ASN A 51 -44.80 32.28 -2.25
C ASN A 51 -45.00 32.01 -0.75
N GLY A 52 -44.96 33.09 0.04
CA GLY A 52 -45.96 33.34 1.09
C GLY A 52 -45.43 33.60 2.49
N GLY A 53 -45.31 34.87 2.88
CA GLY A 53 -45.24 35.29 4.28
C GLY A 53 -44.17 36.33 4.55
N ALA A 54 -44.58 37.60 4.59
CA ALA A 54 -43.73 38.68 5.09
C ALA A 54 -43.34 38.40 6.55
N VAL A 55 -42.04 38.35 6.84
CA VAL A 55 -41.51 38.52 8.20
C VAL A 55 -40.32 39.45 8.13
N GLN A 56 -40.40 40.49 8.95
CA GLN A 56 -39.46 41.59 9.12
C GLN A 56 -38.03 41.12 9.39
N GLN A 57 -37.08 41.93 8.92
CA GLN A 57 -35.73 41.98 9.45
C GLN A 57 -35.78 42.14 10.98
N GLN A 58 -35.36 41.10 11.69
CA GLN A 58 -34.88 41.20 13.06
C GLN A 58 -33.45 40.70 13.08
N THR A 59 -32.55 41.66 13.25
CA THR A 59 -31.23 41.45 13.80
C THR A 59 -31.42 40.93 15.22
N ASP A 60 -31.20 39.64 15.46
CA ASP A 60 -30.73 39.24 16.77
C ASP A 60 -29.92 37.95 16.77
N SER A 61 -29.03 37.98 17.74
CA SER A 61 -27.91 37.11 18.07
C SER A 61 -28.27 35.67 18.44
N THR A 62 -27.23 34.82 18.43
CA THR A 62 -27.13 33.44 18.96
C THR A 62 -27.60 32.29 18.04
N ASN A 63 -26.64 31.72 17.30
CA ASN A 63 -26.65 30.31 16.93
C ASN A 63 -25.26 29.74 17.31
N GLU A 64 -25.12 29.44 18.59
CA GLU A 64 -24.19 28.41 19.06
C GLU A 64 -24.71 27.06 18.51
N ASP A 65 -23.85 26.30 17.82
CA ASP A 65 -24.03 24.94 17.23
C ASP A 65 -23.96 24.78 15.69
N SER A 66 -23.52 25.80 14.94
CA SER A 66 -22.87 25.51 13.65
C SER A 66 -21.42 25.12 13.92
N LEU A 67 -21.14 23.82 13.95
CA LEU A 67 -19.78 23.30 13.80
C LEU A 67 -19.17 23.95 12.54
N ALA A 68 -18.12 24.76 12.75
CA ALA A 68 -17.46 25.48 11.67
C ALA A 68 -17.14 24.52 10.52
N GLY A 69 -17.73 24.78 9.35
CA GLY A 69 -17.43 24.03 8.15
C GLY A 69 -18.37 22.89 7.79
N ILE A 70 -19.56 22.71 8.40
CA ILE A 70 -20.56 21.69 7.99
C ILE A 70 -21.95 22.33 7.82
N ASP A 71 -22.60 22.09 6.67
CA ASP A 71 -23.97 22.53 6.39
C ASP A 71 -25.03 21.63 7.04
N GLU A 72 -26.28 22.09 6.99
CA GLU A 72 -27.48 21.41 7.51
C GLU A 72 -27.81 20.06 6.83
N ASN A 73 -27.07 19.67 5.79
CA ASN A 73 -27.11 18.35 5.15
C ASN A 73 -25.84 17.52 5.44
N TYR A 74 -25.05 17.89 6.45
CA TYR A 74 -23.76 17.27 6.79
C TYR A 74 -22.69 17.39 5.69
N ARG A 75 -22.76 18.41 4.83
CA ARG A 75 -21.75 18.65 3.78
C ARG A 75 -20.75 19.70 4.24
N LEU A 76 -19.46 19.46 4.02
CA LEU A 76 -18.45 20.42 4.45
C LEU A 76 -18.46 21.71 3.59
N THR A 77 -18.53 22.87 4.23
CA THR A 77 -18.50 24.20 3.61
C THR A 77 -17.09 24.80 3.53
N ASP A 78 -16.22 24.47 4.49
CA ASP A 78 -14.88 25.05 4.62
C ASP A 78 -13.80 23.95 4.57
N VAL A 79 -13.77 23.17 3.50
CA VAL A 79 -12.60 22.32 3.24
C VAL A 79 -11.51 23.23 2.69
N PRO A 80 -10.35 23.41 3.35
CA PRO A 80 -9.16 23.89 2.67
C PRO A 80 -8.77 22.79 1.67
N VAL A 81 -9.42 22.79 0.51
CA VAL A 81 -9.08 21.91 -0.59
C VAL A 81 -7.65 22.29 -0.93
N LEU A 82 -6.70 21.40 -0.64
CA LEU A 82 -5.34 21.58 -1.13
C LEU A 82 -5.45 21.86 -2.63
N ALA A 83 -4.82 22.95 -3.10
CA ALA A 83 -4.94 23.39 -4.48
C ALA A 83 -4.58 22.28 -5.49
N GLN A 84 -3.80 21.29 -5.05
CA GLN A 84 -3.39 20.12 -5.83
C GLN A 84 -3.17 18.91 -4.92
N LEU A 85 -3.53 17.72 -5.39
CA LEU A 85 -3.24 16.46 -4.69
C LEU A 85 -1.74 16.18 -4.69
N ASN A 86 -1.19 15.86 -3.52
CA ASN A 86 0.21 15.45 -3.37
C ASN A 86 0.33 13.94 -3.52
N SER A 87 1.32 13.47 -4.27
CA SER A 87 1.67 12.05 -4.39
C SER A 87 3.10 11.81 -3.94
N PHE A 88 3.34 10.67 -3.29
CA PHE A 88 4.61 10.38 -2.61
C PHE A 88 5.17 9.02 -3.02
N SER A 89 6.46 8.98 -3.36
CA SER A 89 7.19 7.75 -3.64
C SER A 89 8.52 7.73 -2.88
N ILE A 90 9.04 6.52 -2.63
CA ILE A 90 10.39 6.33 -2.09
C ILE A 90 11.07 5.14 -2.78
N GLY A 91 12.38 5.23 -2.96
CA GLY A 91 13.19 4.11 -3.40
C GLY A 91 14.67 4.44 -3.36
N LEU A 92 15.51 3.49 -3.72
CA LEU A 92 16.90 3.77 -4.07
C LEU A 92 16.95 4.64 -5.34
N PRO A 93 18.06 5.40 -5.55
CA PRO A 93 18.26 6.14 -6.79
C PRO A 93 18.04 5.26 -8.03
N ASN A 94 17.26 5.77 -9.00
CA ASN A 94 16.92 5.09 -10.25
C ASN A 94 16.08 3.80 -10.13
N SER A 95 15.43 3.57 -8.99
CA SER A 95 14.52 2.44 -8.77
C SER A 95 13.42 2.33 -9.84
N PRO A 96 12.99 1.11 -10.22
CA PRO A 96 11.89 0.88 -11.15
C PRO A 96 10.57 1.57 -10.71
N ASP A 97 10.27 1.53 -9.41
CA ASP A 97 9.07 2.17 -8.86
C ASP A 97 9.17 3.69 -8.96
N GLY A 98 10.32 4.29 -8.63
CA GLY A 98 10.51 5.74 -8.74
C GLY A 98 10.25 6.25 -10.16
N LYS A 99 10.73 5.54 -11.19
CA LYS A 99 10.50 5.91 -12.60
C LYS A 99 9.01 5.85 -12.98
N ALA A 100 8.32 4.79 -12.58
CA ALA A 100 6.92 4.62 -12.91
C ALA A 100 5.99 5.53 -12.11
N ALA A 101 6.27 5.75 -10.83
CA ALA A 101 5.57 6.72 -10.01
C ALA A 101 5.64 8.13 -10.61
N GLN A 102 6.82 8.54 -11.09
CA GLN A 102 7.02 9.82 -11.75
C GLN A 102 6.20 9.95 -13.05
N GLU A 103 6.11 8.88 -13.83
CA GLU A 103 5.29 8.82 -15.04
C GLU A 103 3.80 8.94 -14.73
N VAL A 104 3.29 8.13 -13.79
CA VAL A 104 1.88 8.18 -13.39
C VAL A 104 1.55 9.55 -12.80
N ALA A 105 2.42 10.13 -11.99
CA ALA A 105 2.19 11.44 -11.40
C ALA A 105 2.10 12.54 -12.48
N LYS A 106 2.94 12.47 -13.53
CA LYS A 106 2.89 13.37 -14.68
C LYS A 106 1.57 13.20 -15.44
N PHE A 107 1.14 11.97 -15.67
CA PHE A 107 -0.13 11.68 -16.34
C PHE A 107 -1.34 12.22 -15.57
N LEU A 108 -1.35 12.06 -14.24
CA LEU A 108 -2.45 12.50 -13.38
C LEU A 108 -2.43 14.01 -13.07
N GLY A 109 -1.27 14.66 -13.19
CA GLY A 109 -1.10 16.07 -12.82
C GLY A 109 -1.06 16.30 -11.31
N THR A 110 -0.59 15.31 -10.54
CA THR A 110 -0.38 15.45 -9.08
C THR A 110 0.92 16.20 -8.77
N LYS A 111 1.00 16.85 -7.60
CA LYS A 111 2.27 17.38 -7.08
C LYS A 111 3.10 16.22 -6.51
N HIS A 112 4.00 15.69 -7.32
CA HIS A 112 4.79 14.51 -6.95
C HIS A 112 6.01 14.85 -6.11
N HIS A 113 6.24 14.05 -5.08
CA HIS A 113 7.44 14.08 -4.25
C HIS A 113 8.12 12.72 -4.32
N SER A 114 9.20 12.65 -5.11
CA SER A 114 10.02 11.45 -5.26
C SER A 114 11.17 11.52 -4.27
N PHE A 115 11.11 10.73 -3.21
CA PHE A 115 12.18 10.66 -2.21
C PHE A 115 13.13 9.51 -2.50
N THR A 116 14.39 9.70 -2.11
CA THR A 116 15.37 8.62 -2.08
C THR A 116 15.80 8.30 -0.65
N PHE A 117 16.31 7.10 -0.45
CA PHE A 117 17.07 6.71 0.74
C PHE A 117 18.33 5.93 0.30
N THR A 118 19.29 5.82 1.20
CA THR A 118 20.49 5.01 1.04
C THR A 118 20.34 3.67 1.74
N ILE A 119 21.12 2.67 1.35
CA ILE A 119 21.16 1.37 2.04
C ILE A 119 21.48 1.59 3.53
N GLN A 120 22.44 2.46 3.85
CA GLN A 120 22.81 2.75 5.24
C GLN A 120 21.65 3.35 6.04
N GLU A 121 20.92 4.33 5.50
CA GLU A 121 19.72 4.88 6.15
C GLU A 121 18.66 3.80 6.41
N GLY A 122 18.55 2.82 5.52
CA GLY A 122 17.67 1.67 5.72
C GLY A 122 18.15 0.73 6.82
N LEU A 123 19.44 0.39 6.84
CA LEU A 123 20.06 -0.46 7.85
C LEU A 123 19.98 0.16 9.25
N ASP A 124 20.32 1.46 9.35
CA ASP A 124 20.27 2.21 10.61
C ASP A 124 18.86 2.30 11.20
N ALA A 125 17.83 2.23 10.35
CA ALA A 125 16.43 2.29 10.77
C ALA A 125 15.87 0.94 11.24
N LEU A 126 16.54 -0.19 11.01
CA LEU A 126 15.96 -1.52 11.24
C LEU A 126 15.49 -1.74 12.67
N PHE A 127 16.28 -1.29 13.66
CA PHE A 127 15.95 -1.44 15.07
C PHE A 127 14.63 -0.71 15.40
N ASP A 128 14.52 0.56 15.03
CA ASP A 128 13.28 1.34 15.21
C ASP A 128 12.10 0.78 14.41
N VAL A 129 12.34 0.28 13.19
CA VAL A 129 11.31 -0.34 12.36
C VAL A 129 10.76 -1.59 13.05
N ILE A 130 11.61 -2.47 13.58
CA ILE A 130 11.21 -3.68 14.30
C ILE A 130 10.45 -3.32 15.57
N PHE A 131 10.92 -2.32 16.32
CA PHE A 131 10.20 -1.79 17.46
C PHE A 131 8.79 -1.32 17.08
N HIS A 132 8.67 -0.52 16.03
CA HIS A 132 7.38 0.03 15.64
C HIS A 132 6.43 -1.02 15.05
N LEU A 133 6.93 -2.04 14.35
CA LEU A 133 6.11 -3.09 13.77
C LEU A 133 5.72 -4.16 14.79
N GLU A 134 6.57 -4.40 15.79
CA GLU A 134 6.44 -5.52 16.74
C GLU A 134 6.43 -6.88 16.00
N THR A 135 7.37 -7.07 15.06
CA THR A 135 7.53 -8.32 14.30
C THR A 135 8.98 -8.58 13.92
N TYR A 136 9.32 -9.84 13.69
CA TYR A 136 10.59 -10.29 13.09
C TYR A 136 10.39 -10.97 11.73
N ASP A 137 9.20 -10.85 11.13
CA ASP A 137 8.94 -11.38 9.79
C ASP A 137 9.76 -10.63 8.73
N VAL A 138 10.58 -11.40 7.98
CA VAL A 138 11.52 -10.86 7.00
C VAL A 138 10.82 -10.06 5.90
N THR A 139 9.73 -10.58 5.34
CA THR A 139 8.97 -9.93 4.27
C THR A 139 8.42 -8.60 4.74
N THR A 140 7.82 -8.59 5.92
CA THR A 140 7.22 -7.41 6.53
C THR A 140 8.27 -6.36 6.80
N ILE A 141 9.41 -6.70 7.40
CA ILE A 141 10.49 -5.74 7.71
C ILE A 141 11.09 -5.15 6.43
N ARG A 142 11.44 -5.99 5.44
CA ARG A 142 11.97 -5.56 4.14
C ARG A 142 11.08 -4.49 3.48
N ALA A 143 9.77 -4.70 3.46
CA ALA A 143 8.81 -3.79 2.86
C ALA A 143 8.47 -2.57 3.74
N SER A 144 8.57 -2.71 5.06
CA SER A 144 8.22 -1.64 6.01
C SER A 144 9.28 -0.56 6.12
N THR A 145 10.57 -0.91 6.02
CA THR A 145 11.66 0.07 6.19
C THR A 145 11.54 1.27 5.23
N PRO A 146 11.34 1.09 3.91
CA PRO A 146 11.11 2.22 3.01
C PRO A 146 9.84 3.01 3.38
N MET A 147 8.75 2.33 3.75
CA MET A 147 7.49 2.98 4.13
C MET A 147 7.63 3.81 5.41
N PHE A 148 8.39 3.33 6.40
CA PHE A 148 8.73 4.05 7.62
C PHE A 148 9.51 5.33 7.30
N LEU A 149 10.56 5.22 6.48
CA LEU A 149 11.37 6.38 6.05
C LEU A 149 10.56 7.39 5.22
N LEU A 150 9.67 6.91 4.34
CA LEU A 150 8.76 7.75 3.57
C LEU A 150 7.80 8.51 4.49
N SER A 151 7.23 7.84 5.47
CA SER A 151 6.29 8.43 6.43
C SER A 151 6.91 9.56 7.23
N ARG A 152 8.19 9.42 7.63
CA ARG A 152 8.98 10.49 8.24
C ARG A 152 9.02 11.75 7.38
N LYS A 153 9.29 11.58 6.07
CA LYS A 153 9.39 12.68 5.11
C LYS A 153 8.01 13.32 4.85
N ILE A 154 6.97 12.51 4.71
CA ILE A 154 5.58 12.97 4.55
C ILE A 154 5.15 13.82 5.76
N LYS A 155 5.44 13.35 6.97
CA LYS A 155 5.13 14.09 8.21
C LYS A 155 5.84 15.44 8.26
N ALA A 156 7.11 15.50 7.88
CA ALA A 156 7.91 16.73 7.86
C ALA A 156 7.32 17.79 6.92
N MET A 157 6.50 17.39 5.94
CA MET A 157 5.77 18.28 5.03
C MET A 157 4.40 18.73 5.58
N GLY A 158 4.02 18.29 6.78
CA GLY A 158 2.74 18.63 7.41
C GLY A 158 1.55 17.79 6.94
N VAL A 159 1.77 16.78 6.09
CA VAL A 159 0.72 15.84 5.68
C VAL A 159 0.43 14.86 6.82
N LYS A 160 -0.85 14.65 7.11
CA LYS A 160 -1.31 13.83 8.25
C LYS A 160 -2.04 12.57 7.83
N MET A 161 -2.44 12.45 6.57
CA MET A 161 -3.16 11.29 6.06
C MET A 161 -2.71 10.95 4.63
N VAL A 162 -2.62 9.67 4.30
CA VAL A 162 -2.36 9.18 2.95
C VAL A 162 -3.29 8.05 2.55
N LEU A 163 -3.69 8.00 1.28
CA LEU A 163 -4.33 6.84 0.68
C LEU A 163 -3.26 5.87 0.17
N SER A 164 -3.46 4.56 0.38
CA SER A 164 -2.59 3.48 -0.09
C SER A 164 -3.38 2.41 -0.85
N GLY A 165 -2.67 1.61 -1.65
CA GLY A 165 -3.20 0.54 -2.48
C GLY A 165 -3.22 -0.85 -1.83
N GLU A 166 -2.94 -0.96 -0.53
CA GLU A 166 -2.92 -2.25 0.20
C GLU A 166 -4.28 -2.96 0.12
N GLY A 167 -4.26 -4.30 0.15
CA GLY A 167 -5.45 -5.14 0.08
C GLY A 167 -5.80 -5.60 -1.34
N SER A 168 -5.37 -4.88 -2.37
CA SER A 168 -5.69 -5.24 -3.77
C SER A 168 -5.15 -6.61 -4.15
N ASP A 169 -3.90 -6.93 -3.77
CA ASP A 169 -3.26 -8.20 -4.08
C ASP A 169 -3.98 -9.38 -3.41
N GLU A 170 -4.48 -9.20 -2.18
CA GLU A 170 -5.21 -10.21 -1.42
C GLU A 170 -6.60 -10.46 -1.96
N ILE A 171 -7.30 -9.41 -2.41
CA ILE A 171 -8.67 -9.49 -2.92
C ILE A 171 -8.72 -10.10 -4.32
N PHE A 172 -7.75 -9.76 -5.17
CA PHE A 172 -7.74 -10.08 -6.60
C PHE A 172 -6.68 -11.11 -7.01
N GLY A 173 -5.96 -11.68 -6.06
CA GLY A 173 -4.91 -12.67 -6.31
C GLY A 173 -3.75 -12.09 -7.12
N GLY A 174 -3.21 -10.97 -6.66
CA GLY A 174 -2.15 -10.23 -7.36
C GLY A 174 -0.73 -10.71 -7.09
N TYR A 175 -0.52 -11.55 -6.06
CA TYR A 175 0.78 -12.16 -5.81
C TYR A 175 1.14 -13.19 -6.89
N LEU A 176 2.40 -13.22 -7.30
CA LEU A 176 2.86 -14.09 -8.40
C LEU A 176 2.65 -15.60 -8.12
N TYR A 177 2.54 -16.03 -6.86
CA TYR A 177 2.25 -17.45 -6.55
C TYR A 177 0.82 -17.86 -6.92
N PHE A 178 -0.12 -16.91 -7.09
CA PHE A 178 -1.48 -17.22 -7.57
C PHE A 178 -1.50 -17.77 -8.99
N HIS A 179 -0.43 -17.59 -9.78
CA HIS A 179 -0.25 -18.26 -11.07
C HIS A 179 -0.26 -19.79 -10.95
N ASN A 180 0.07 -20.32 -9.75
CA ASN A 180 0.12 -21.75 -9.46
C ASN A 180 -1.15 -22.25 -8.76
N ALA A 181 -2.20 -21.42 -8.64
CA ALA A 181 -3.47 -21.85 -8.05
C ALA A 181 -4.07 -23.00 -8.88
N PRO A 182 -4.41 -24.15 -8.27
CA PRO A 182 -4.83 -25.33 -9.02
C PRO A 182 -6.21 -25.17 -9.66
N ASP A 183 -7.12 -24.46 -8.98
CA ASP A 183 -8.48 -24.22 -9.42
C ASP A 183 -9.07 -22.96 -8.77
N LYS A 184 -10.29 -22.60 -9.19
CA LYS A 184 -10.98 -21.39 -8.72
C LYS A 184 -11.39 -21.44 -7.25
N ALA A 185 -11.62 -22.64 -6.70
CA ALA A 185 -11.98 -22.80 -5.29
C ALA A 185 -10.75 -22.55 -4.40
N ALA A 186 -9.62 -23.18 -4.72
CA ALA A 186 -8.36 -22.99 -4.02
C ALA A 186 -7.86 -21.53 -4.13
N PHE A 187 -8.05 -20.89 -5.29
CA PHE A 187 -7.78 -19.45 -5.46
C PHE A 187 -8.62 -18.62 -4.49
N HIS A 188 -9.94 -18.87 -4.43
CA HIS A 188 -10.83 -18.13 -3.54
C HIS A 188 -10.49 -18.34 -2.08
N GLU A 189 -10.30 -19.59 -1.65
CA GLU A 189 -9.91 -19.93 -0.27
C GLU A 189 -8.64 -19.19 0.16
N GLU A 190 -7.64 -19.12 -0.73
CA GLU A 190 -6.41 -18.37 -0.47
C GLU A 190 -6.66 -16.86 -0.38
N THR A 191 -7.43 -16.25 -1.30
CA THR A 191 -7.79 -14.82 -1.18
C THR A 191 -8.52 -14.51 0.12
N VAL A 192 -9.48 -15.36 0.53
CA VAL A 192 -10.21 -15.21 1.80
C VAL A 192 -9.25 -15.34 2.99
N ARG A 193 -8.35 -16.32 2.98
CA ARG A 193 -7.34 -16.51 4.03
C ARG A 193 -6.43 -15.28 4.14
N ARG A 194 -5.98 -14.75 3.00
CA ARG A 194 -5.14 -13.55 2.95
C ARG A 194 -5.86 -12.32 3.49
N VAL A 195 -7.08 -12.05 3.03
CA VAL A 195 -7.88 -10.93 3.54
C VAL A 195 -8.10 -11.05 5.06
N LYS A 196 -8.41 -12.25 5.56
CA LYS A 196 -8.58 -12.48 7.01
C LYS A 196 -7.30 -12.26 7.82
N ASN A 197 -6.13 -12.51 7.24
CA ASN A 197 -4.84 -12.42 7.92
C ASN A 197 -4.09 -11.10 7.64
N LEU A 198 -4.69 -10.17 6.88
CA LEU A 198 -4.09 -8.86 6.57
C LEU A 198 -3.62 -8.09 7.80
N HIS A 199 -4.34 -8.23 8.93
CA HIS A 199 -4.01 -7.58 10.20
C HIS A 199 -2.67 -8.04 10.81
N LEU A 200 -2.08 -9.12 10.31
CA LEU A 200 -0.79 -9.65 10.74
C LEU A 200 0.35 -9.33 9.76
N ALA A 201 0.03 -8.77 8.59
CA ALA A 201 0.98 -8.51 7.51
C ALA A 201 0.80 -7.09 6.95
N ASP A 202 0.13 -6.93 5.81
CA ASP A 202 0.11 -5.67 5.07
C ASP A 202 -0.65 -4.53 5.79
N CYS A 203 -1.73 -4.83 6.52
CA CYS A 203 -2.36 -3.82 7.38
C CYS A 203 -1.48 -3.48 8.58
N LEU A 204 -0.76 -4.44 9.15
CA LEU A 204 0.19 -4.21 10.24
C LEU A 204 1.28 -3.24 9.77
N ARG A 205 1.92 -3.54 8.64
CA ARG A 205 2.95 -2.69 8.03
C ARG A 205 2.40 -1.30 7.70
N ALA A 206 1.32 -1.24 6.93
CA ALA A 206 0.78 0.03 6.45
C ALA A 206 0.34 0.94 7.60
N ASN A 207 -0.28 0.38 8.64
CA ASN A 207 -0.68 1.16 9.80
C ASN A 207 0.51 1.57 10.66
N LYS A 208 1.36 0.62 11.08
CA LYS A 208 2.42 0.88 12.07
C LYS A 208 3.58 1.68 11.48
N SER A 209 3.97 1.44 10.23
CA SER A 209 5.04 2.23 9.57
C SER A 209 4.65 3.69 9.37
N THR A 210 3.39 4.00 9.05
CA THR A 210 2.93 5.39 8.92
C THR A 210 2.67 6.04 10.28
N SER A 211 2.10 5.28 11.22
CA SER A 211 1.78 5.76 12.57
C SER A 211 3.02 6.07 13.40
N ALA A 212 4.15 5.42 13.12
CA ALA A 212 5.45 5.76 13.71
C ALA A 212 5.82 7.25 13.57
N TRP A 213 5.31 7.91 12.54
CA TRP A 213 5.53 9.33 12.28
C TRP A 213 4.24 10.16 12.35
N GLY A 214 3.17 9.63 12.95
CA GLY A 214 1.88 10.31 13.08
C GLY A 214 1.26 10.67 11.73
N VAL A 215 1.30 9.73 10.79
CA VAL A 215 0.60 9.76 9.49
C VAL A 215 -0.43 8.64 9.46
N GLU A 216 -1.69 8.98 9.22
CA GLU A 216 -2.79 8.03 9.07
C GLU A 216 -2.78 7.42 7.67
N ALA A 217 -2.76 6.09 7.56
CA ALA A 217 -2.97 5.39 6.29
C ALA A 217 -4.43 4.99 6.12
N ARG A 218 -5.01 5.24 4.96
CA ARG A 218 -6.33 4.73 4.55
C ARG A 218 -6.18 3.84 3.32
N VAL A 219 -6.97 2.77 3.27
CA VAL A 219 -6.80 1.66 2.32
C VAL A 219 -8.12 1.37 1.61
N PRO A 220 -8.48 2.12 0.54
CA PRO A 220 -9.80 2.04 -0.08
C PRO A 220 -10.19 0.65 -0.61
N PHE A 221 -9.22 -0.20 -0.98
CA PHE A 221 -9.50 -1.58 -1.38
C PHE A 221 -10.08 -2.44 -0.24
N LEU A 222 -9.86 -2.06 1.01
CA LEU A 222 -10.39 -2.77 2.18
C LEU A 222 -11.64 -2.10 2.75
N ASP A 223 -12.25 -1.19 2.00
CA ASP A 223 -13.59 -0.71 2.30
C ASP A 223 -14.59 -1.89 2.31
N LYS A 224 -15.52 -1.87 3.27
CA LYS A 224 -16.44 -2.98 3.49
C LYS A 224 -17.39 -3.19 2.31
N GLU A 225 -17.93 -2.10 1.75
CA GLU A 225 -18.85 -2.18 0.61
C GLU A 225 -18.10 -2.65 -0.65
N PHE A 226 -16.86 -2.18 -0.83
CA PHE A 226 -16.02 -2.68 -1.92
C PHE A 226 -15.67 -4.16 -1.76
N LEU A 227 -15.33 -4.61 -0.54
CA LEU A 227 -15.07 -6.02 -0.25
C LEU A 227 -16.30 -6.90 -0.52
N ASP A 228 -17.49 -6.45 -0.14
CA ASP A 228 -18.74 -7.17 -0.39
C ASP A 228 -18.97 -7.38 -1.90
N VAL A 229 -18.62 -6.41 -2.74
CA VAL A 229 -18.67 -6.60 -4.20
C VAL A 229 -17.53 -7.51 -4.68
N ALA A 230 -16.30 -7.15 -4.36
CA ALA A 230 -15.11 -7.78 -4.92
C ALA A 230 -14.98 -9.25 -4.52
N MET A 231 -15.36 -9.63 -3.30
CA MET A 231 -15.27 -11.01 -2.81
C MET A 231 -16.41 -11.91 -3.30
N ASN A 232 -17.52 -11.34 -3.80
CA ASN A 232 -18.66 -12.09 -4.36
C ASN A 232 -18.59 -12.28 -5.89
N LEU A 233 -17.56 -11.77 -6.56
CA LEU A 233 -17.28 -12.09 -7.97
C LEU A 233 -16.95 -13.58 -8.12
N ASP A 234 -17.31 -14.21 -9.25
CA ASP A 234 -16.87 -15.58 -9.56
C ASP A 234 -15.33 -15.61 -9.54
N PRO A 235 -14.70 -16.44 -8.70
CA PRO A 235 -13.25 -16.52 -8.61
C PRO A 235 -12.58 -16.85 -9.95
N ASP A 236 -13.30 -17.49 -10.88
CA ASP A 236 -12.81 -17.76 -12.24
C ASP A 236 -12.45 -16.47 -13.02
N GLU A 237 -13.12 -15.35 -12.72
CA GLU A 237 -12.81 -14.05 -13.32
C GLU A 237 -11.54 -13.40 -12.75
N LYS A 238 -11.10 -13.85 -11.58
CA LYS A 238 -9.85 -13.40 -10.94
C LYS A 238 -8.65 -14.29 -11.29
N MET A 239 -8.90 -15.52 -11.72
CA MET A 239 -7.84 -16.46 -12.08
C MET A 239 -6.97 -15.94 -13.22
N ILE A 240 -5.67 -16.14 -13.07
CA ILE A 240 -4.70 -15.91 -14.14
C ILE A 240 -4.84 -17.03 -15.17
N LYS A 241 -5.07 -16.66 -16.44
CA LYS A 241 -5.21 -17.56 -17.59
C LYS A 241 -4.32 -17.06 -18.73
N LYS A 242 -3.05 -17.49 -18.72
CA LYS A 242 -2.02 -17.00 -19.68
C LYS A 242 -2.40 -17.29 -21.14
N ASP A 243 -3.04 -18.43 -21.39
CA ASP A 243 -3.58 -18.84 -22.69
C ASP A 243 -4.65 -17.87 -23.24
N GLN A 244 -5.32 -17.14 -22.35
CA GLN A 244 -6.34 -16.14 -22.67
C GLN A 244 -5.82 -14.70 -22.54
N GLY A 245 -4.51 -14.52 -22.31
CA GLY A 245 -3.92 -13.20 -22.06
C GLY A 245 -4.33 -12.57 -20.72
N ARG A 246 -4.90 -13.34 -19.78
CA ARG A 246 -5.27 -12.85 -18.46
C ARG A 246 -4.08 -12.93 -17.52
N ILE A 247 -3.59 -11.77 -17.09
CA ILE A 247 -2.53 -11.62 -16.07
C ILE A 247 -3.12 -11.45 -14.67
N GLU A 248 -2.28 -11.34 -13.64
CA GLU A 248 -2.73 -11.09 -12.27
C GLU A 248 -3.60 -9.83 -12.19
N LYS A 249 -4.68 -9.92 -11.41
CA LYS A 249 -5.68 -8.85 -11.24
C LYS A 249 -6.34 -8.42 -12.56
N TYR A 250 -6.46 -9.33 -13.54
CA TYR A 250 -7.05 -9.04 -14.85
C TYR A 250 -8.40 -8.32 -14.77
N ILE A 251 -9.34 -8.81 -13.95
CA ILE A 251 -10.67 -8.20 -13.81
C ILE A 251 -10.61 -6.76 -13.29
N LEU A 252 -9.68 -6.46 -12.38
CA LEU A 252 -9.44 -5.10 -11.89
C LEU A 252 -8.90 -4.22 -13.01
N ARG A 253 -7.88 -4.69 -13.75
CA ARG A 253 -7.32 -3.95 -14.89
C ARG A 253 -8.39 -3.68 -15.94
N LYS A 254 -9.22 -4.68 -16.24
CA LYS A 254 -10.30 -4.59 -17.22
C LYS A 254 -11.37 -3.59 -16.77
N ALA A 255 -11.71 -3.52 -15.48
CA ALA A 255 -12.66 -2.53 -14.97
C ALA A 255 -12.24 -1.06 -15.19
N PHE A 256 -10.94 -0.80 -15.38
CA PHE A 256 -10.39 0.53 -15.68
C PHE A 256 -9.90 0.70 -17.12
N ASP A 257 -10.14 -0.30 -17.97
CA ASP A 257 -9.80 -0.27 -19.40
C ASP A 257 -10.79 0.64 -20.15
N PRO A 258 -10.32 1.65 -20.90
CA PRO A 258 -11.18 2.55 -21.67
C PRO A 258 -12.18 1.85 -22.60
N SER A 259 -11.90 0.64 -23.06
CA SER A 259 -12.78 -0.14 -23.95
C SER A 259 -14.08 -0.62 -23.29
N VAL A 260 -14.16 -0.65 -21.96
CA VAL A 260 -15.36 -1.09 -21.23
C VAL A 260 -16.01 0.02 -20.42
N LEU A 261 -15.44 1.24 -20.42
CA LEU A 261 -16.02 2.38 -19.71
C LEU A 261 -17.30 2.85 -20.41
N PRO A 262 -18.27 3.41 -19.64
CA PRO A 262 -19.50 3.96 -20.21
C PRO A 262 -19.21 5.02 -21.29
N PRO A 263 -20.05 5.12 -22.34
CA PRO A 263 -19.92 6.15 -23.35
C PRO A 263 -19.90 7.55 -22.73
N GLY A 264 -18.83 8.30 -22.98
CA GLY A 264 -18.62 9.65 -22.43
C GLY A 264 -17.68 9.69 -21.22
N GLU A 265 -17.26 8.53 -20.69
CA GLU A 265 -16.28 8.40 -19.62
C GLU A 265 -14.94 7.82 -20.09
N ASN A 266 -14.69 7.85 -21.41
CA ASN A 266 -13.55 7.20 -22.08
C ASN A 266 -12.18 7.81 -21.73
N LYS A 267 -12.11 8.75 -20.79
CA LYS A 267 -10.83 9.30 -20.32
C LYS A 267 -10.09 8.18 -19.57
N PRO A 268 -8.86 7.79 -19.99
CA PRO A 268 -8.13 6.74 -19.30
C PRO A 268 -7.81 7.13 -17.85
N TYR A 269 -7.86 6.14 -16.95
CA TYR A 269 -7.44 6.33 -15.55
C TYR A 269 -5.91 6.33 -15.43
N LEU A 270 -5.23 5.55 -16.28
CA LEU A 270 -3.78 5.37 -16.28
C LEU A 270 -3.25 5.29 -17.72
N PRO A 271 -1.93 5.49 -17.95
CA PRO A 271 -1.28 5.05 -19.18
C PRO A 271 -1.48 3.55 -19.41
N GLU A 272 -1.67 3.14 -20.66
CA GLU A 272 -2.00 1.76 -21.02
C GLU A 272 -0.95 0.75 -20.52
N HIS A 273 0.33 1.05 -20.70
CA HIS A 273 1.41 0.17 -20.23
C HIS A 273 1.53 0.11 -18.70
N ILE A 274 1.03 1.09 -17.96
CA ILE A 274 0.93 1.02 -16.49
C ILE A 274 -0.27 0.15 -16.09
N LEU A 275 -1.42 0.34 -16.75
CA LEU A 275 -2.63 -0.45 -16.49
C LEU A 275 -2.38 -1.95 -16.72
N TRP A 276 -1.52 -2.30 -17.66
CA TRP A 276 -1.17 -3.69 -18.01
C TRP A 276 0.24 -4.11 -17.59
N ARG A 277 0.91 -3.33 -16.74
CA ARG A 277 2.24 -3.67 -16.20
C ARG A 277 2.16 -4.89 -15.28
N GLN A 278 3.05 -5.87 -15.46
CA GLN A 278 3.19 -7.00 -14.55
C GLN A 278 3.53 -6.54 -13.12
N LYS A 279 3.01 -7.24 -12.12
CA LYS A 279 3.29 -7.01 -10.70
C LYS A 279 4.79 -7.07 -10.41
N GLU A 280 5.31 -5.96 -9.88
CA GLU A 280 6.57 -5.91 -9.13
C GLU A 280 6.24 -5.94 -7.62
N GLN A 281 6.95 -6.77 -6.86
CA GLN A 281 6.82 -6.75 -5.40
C GLN A 281 7.46 -5.48 -4.84
N PHE A 282 6.91 -4.95 -3.74
CA PHE A 282 7.34 -3.66 -3.19
C PHE A 282 8.84 -3.65 -2.81
N SER A 283 9.33 -4.71 -2.18
CA SER A 283 10.73 -4.83 -1.77
C SER A 283 11.71 -4.91 -2.95
N ASP A 284 11.27 -5.40 -4.11
CA ASP A 284 12.07 -5.44 -5.33
C ASP A 284 11.97 -4.09 -6.09
N GLY A 285 10.77 -3.51 -6.13
CA GLY A 285 10.47 -2.25 -6.82
C GLY A 285 11.15 -1.02 -6.23
N VAL A 286 11.40 -0.99 -4.91
CA VAL A 286 12.17 0.07 -4.24
C VAL A 286 13.65 0.09 -4.66
N GLY A 287 14.15 -0.97 -5.30
CA GLY A 287 15.49 -1.07 -5.87
C GLY A 287 16.24 -2.30 -5.38
N TYR A 288 16.77 -3.09 -6.33
CA TYR A 288 17.36 -4.41 -6.08
C TYR A 288 18.48 -4.41 -5.03
N GLY A 289 19.27 -3.33 -4.94
CA GLY A 289 20.35 -3.21 -3.95
C GLY A 289 19.88 -3.16 -2.49
N TRP A 290 18.58 -2.98 -2.22
CA TRP A 290 18.07 -2.95 -0.85
C TRP A 290 18.10 -4.35 -0.21
N ILE A 291 17.51 -5.34 -0.86
CA ILE A 291 17.49 -6.73 -0.35
C ILE A 291 18.92 -7.29 -0.31
N ASP A 292 19.72 -7.03 -1.33
CA ASP A 292 21.11 -7.47 -1.36
C ASP A 292 21.91 -6.85 -0.21
N GLY A 293 21.73 -5.55 0.06
CA GLY A 293 22.35 -4.86 1.20
C GLY A 293 21.93 -5.42 2.56
N LEU A 294 20.67 -5.83 2.72
CA LEU A 294 20.19 -6.51 3.93
C LEU A 294 20.84 -7.88 4.13
N LYS A 295 20.92 -8.68 3.07
CA LYS A 295 21.56 -10.00 3.10
C LYS A 295 23.05 -9.89 3.40
N ASP A 296 23.74 -8.97 2.73
CA ASP A 296 25.17 -8.73 2.92
C ASP A 296 25.49 -8.29 4.35
N GLU A 297 24.64 -7.45 4.96
CA GLU A 297 24.83 -7.04 6.34
C GLU A 297 24.52 -8.17 7.33
N ALA A 298 23.43 -8.91 7.10
CA ALA A 298 23.09 -10.07 7.93
C ALA A 298 24.20 -11.13 7.93
N GLU A 299 24.89 -11.33 6.81
CA GLU A 299 26.04 -12.23 6.66
C GLU A 299 27.21 -11.83 7.56
N LYS A 300 27.41 -10.52 7.79
CA LYS A 300 28.45 -10.00 8.71
C LYS A 300 28.02 -10.11 10.17
N MET A 301 26.73 -9.93 10.44
CA MET A 301 26.18 -9.86 11.80
C MET A 301 25.91 -11.25 12.42
N VAL A 302 25.72 -12.27 11.59
CA VAL A 302 25.38 -13.63 12.04
C VAL A 302 26.37 -14.64 11.46
N THR A 303 27.05 -15.36 12.34
CA THR A 303 28.02 -16.39 11.97
C THR A 303 27.35 -17.70 11.58
N ASP A 304 28.01 -18.50 10.74
CA ASP A 304 27.53 -19.86 10.40
C ASP A 304 27.36 -20.75 11.63
N GLN A 305 28.23 -20.57 12.63
CA GLN A 305 28.16 -21.31 13.89
C GLN A 305 26.84 -21.02 14.63
N GLN A 306 26.38 -19.77 14.67
CA GLN A 306 25.11 -19.41 15.32
C GLN A 306 23.89 -20.03 14.60
N MET A 307 24.00 -20.26 13.29
CA MET A 307 22.93 -20.90 12.51
C MET A 307 22.84 -22.42 12.71
N LEU A 308 23.83 -23.06 13.36
CA LEU A 308 23.75 -24.49 13.67
C LEU A 308 22.59 -24.75 14.66
N PRO A 309 21.70 -25.73 14.40
CA PRO A 309 20.53 -25.96 15.25
C PRO A 309 20.85 -26.20 16.73
N GLU A 310 21.94 -26.91 17.02
CA GLU A 310 22.42 -27.18 18.37
C GLU A 310 22.93 -25.91 19.06
N GLN A 311 23.67 -25.07 18.33
CA GLN A 311 24.19 -23.81 18.85
C GLN A 311 23.04 -22.82 19.09
N MET A 312 22.10 -22.68 18.16
CA MET A 312 20.92 -21.84 18.33
C MET A 312 20.07 -22.29 19.52
N ALA A 313 19.88 -23.60 19.72
CA ALA A 313 19.17 -24.13 20.88
C ALA A 313 19.86 -23.79 22.21
N LYS A 314 21.19 -23.73 22.21
CA LYS A 314 22.00 -23.39 23.38
C LYS A 314 21.98 -21.89 23.67
N ASP A 315 22.15 -21.06 22.64
CA ASP A 315 22.26 -19.60 22.78
C ASP A 315 20.90 -18.92 22.98
N LYS A 316 19.83 -19.51 22.42
CA LYS A 316 18.47 -18.99 22.44
C LYS A 316 17.48 -20.08 22.89
N PRO A 317 17.56 -20.56 24.15
CA PRO A 317 16.75 -21.66 24.64
C PRO A 317 15.24 -21.34 24.68
N HIS A 318 14.88 -20.05 24.71
CA HIS A 318 13.49 -19.58 24.68
C HIS A 318 12.88 -19.52 23.28
N TRP A 319 13.65 -19.71 22.21
CA TRP A 319 13.09 -19.77 20.85
C TRP A 319 12.44 -21.13 20.60
N ASP A 320 11.13 -21.11 20.31
CA ASP A 320 10.37 -22.29 19.88
C ASP A 320 11.09 -22.93 18.67
N PRO A 321 11.45 -24.22 18.74
CA PRO A 321 12.06 -24.94 17.62
C PRO A 321 11.33 -24.80 16.28
N LYS A 322 10.00 -24.64 16.28
CA LYS A 322 9.19 -24.50 15.07
C LYS A 322 9.24 -23.10 14.44
N ASP A 323 9.67 -22.11 15.22
CA ASP A 323 9.78 -20.72 14.80
C ASP A 323 11.23 -20.23 14.81
N ARG A 324 12.19 -21.16 14.76
CA ARG A 324 13.60 -20.77 14.59
C ARG A 324 13.83 -20.22 13.18
N PRO A 325 14.59 -19.13 13.04
CA PRO A 325 14.99 -18.62 11.74
C PRO A 325 15.84 -19.63 10.98
N ASP A 326 15.56 -19.78 9.69
CA ASP A 326 16.28 -20.64 8.72
C ASP A 326 17.25 -19.83 7.85
N SER A 327 17.33 -18.52 8.07
CA SER A 327 18.25 -17.60 7.40
C SER A 327 18.93 -16.66 8.42
N LYS A 328 20.12 -16.19 8.08
CA LYS A 328 20.87 -15.22 8.87
C LYS A 328 20.13 -13.89 9.04
N GLU A 329 19.43 -13.44 8.00
CA GLU A 329 18.60 -12.24 8.06
C GLU A 329 17.45 -12.39 9.06
N GLY A 330 16.73 -13.52 9.01
CA GLY A 330 15.70 -13.82 10.00
C GLY A 330 16.27 -13.94 11.43
N TYR A 331 17.46 -14.53 11.59
CA TYR A 331 18.15 -14.60 12.89
C TYR A 331 18.49 -13.21 13.41
N TRP A 332 18.99 -12.34 12.55
CA TRP A 332 19.37 -10.98 12.89
C TRP A 332 18.17 -10.15 13.33
N TYR A 333 17.06 -10.19 12.58
CA TYR A 333 15.82 -9.53 12.94
C TYR A 333 15.23 -10.07 14.25
N ARG A 334 15.26 -11.40 14.44
CA ARG A 334 14.79 -12.00 15.69
C ARG A 334 15.62 -11.57 16.89
N CYS A 335 16.94 -11.39 16.74
CA CYS A 335 17.76 -10.83 17.80
C CYS A 335 17.35 -9.40 18.16
N MET A 336 17.14 -8.52 17.18
CA MET A 336 16.66 -7.15 17.43
C MET A 336 15.28 -7.16 18.10
N PHE A 337 14.36 -8.03 17.65
CA PHE A 337 13.05 -8.18 18.27
C PHE A 337 13.14 -8.58 19.74
N ASP A 338 13.97 -9.57 20.07
CA ASP A 338 14.19 -10.03 21.44
C ASP A 338 14.83 -8.96 22.35
N GLU A 339 15.57 -8.00 21.77
CA GLU A 339 16.10 -6.85 22.52
C GLU A 339 15.01 -5.83 22.89
N HIS A 340 13.98 -5.70 22.05
CA HIS A 340 12.84 -4.82 22.31
C HIS A 340 11.77 -5.45 23.19
N PHE A 341 11.50 -6.73 22.98
CA PHE A 341 10.29 -7.38 23.47
C PHE A 341 10.61 -8.64 24.30
N PRO A 342 9.90 -8.85 25.42
CA PRO A 342 10.00 -10.11 26.15
C PRO A 342 9.68 -11.32 25.26
N PRO A 343 10.26 -12.51 25.56
CA PRO A 343 10.11 -13.71 24.73
C PRO A 343 8.67 -14.11 24.36
N TYR A 344 7.70 -13.90 25.26
CA TYR A 344 6.30 -14.28 25.01
C TYR A 344 5.66 -13.47 23.87
N CYS A 345 6.18 -12.28 23.53
CA CYS A 345 5.69 -11.49 22.42
C CYS A 345 5.93 -12.17 21.06
N ALA A 346 6.88 -13.12 20.98
CA ALA A 346 7.11 -13.84 19.74
C ALA A 346 5.89 -14.66 19.29
N GLU A 347 5.04 -15.09 20.23
CA GLU A 347 3.81 -15.84 19.91
C GLU A 347 2.79 -15.02 19.11
N THR A 348 2.91 -13.69 19.07
CA THR A 348 2.02 -12.82 18.29
C THR A 348 2.48 -12.61 16.85
N VAL A 349 3.69 -13.06 16.51
CA VAL A 349 4.29 -12.84 15.18
C VAL A 349 3.89 -13.97 14.24
N MET A 350 3.29 -13.62 13.11
CA MET A 350 3.00 -14.55 12.02
C MET A 350 3.95 -14.32 10.87
N ARG A 351 4.60 -15.39 10.40
CA ARG A 351 5.45 -15.34 9.22
C ARG A 351 4.62 -15.29 7.94
N TRP A 352 5.02 -14.42 7.01
CA TRP A 352 4.41 -14.39 5.69
C TRP A 352 5.00 -15.51 4.83
N VAL A 353 4.19 -16.54 4.53
CA VAL A 353 4.61 -17.69 3.71
C VAL A 353 3.69 -17.80 2.49
N PRO A 354 4.22 -17.77 1.25
CA PRO A 354 3.43 -17.94 0.04
C PRO A 354 2.93 -19.38 -0.11
N MET A 355 1.67 -19.56 -0.53
CA MET A 355 1.15 -20.87 -0.93
C MET A 355 1.73 -21.28 -2.28
N TRP A 356 1.69 -22.58 -2.58
CA TRP A 356 2.10 -23.13 -3.88
C TRP A 356 3.51 -22.69 -4.33
N SER A 357 4.37 -22.41 -3.37
CA SER A 357 5.78 -22.08 -3.56
C SER A 357 6.65 -23.06 -2.78
N LYS A 358 7.77 -23.44 -3.38
CA LYS A 358 8.83 -24.20 -2.71
C LYS A 358 10.00 -23.31 -2.28
N ALA A 359 9.96 -22.02 -2.61
CA ALA A 359 11.02 -21.09 -2.29
C ALA A 359 10.94 -20.67 -0.81
N THR A 360 12.09 -20.67 -0.15
CA THR A 360 12.26 -20.17 1.22
C THR A 360 12.45 -18.64 1.24
N ASP A 361 12.94 -18.05 0.15
CA ASP A 361 13.00 -16.59 -0.01
C ASP A 361 11.61 -16.04 -0.41
N PRO A 362 11.04 -15.08 0.33
CA PRO A 362 9.75 -14.49 0.00
C PRO A 362 9.77 -13.53 -1.20
N SER A 363 10.94 -13.17 -1.75
CA SER A 363 11.05 -12.29 -2.93
C SER A 363 10.31 -12.85 -4.14
N GLY A 364 9.67 -11.96 -4.91
CA GLY A 364 8.94 -12.32 -6.13
C GLY A 364 9.85 -12.87 -7.21
N ARG A 365 11.14 -12.50 -7.15
CA ARG A 365 12.20 -13.05 -8.00
C ARG A 365 12.52 -14.51 -7.68
N ALA A 366 12.14 -15.02 -6.52
CA ALA A 366 12.32 -16.42 -6.15
C ALA A 366 11.28 -17.36 -6.77
N ILE A 367 10.21 -16.83 -7.38
CA ILE A 367 9.19 -17.62 -8.07
C ILE A 367 9.67 -17.89 -9.52
N ALA A 368 10.39 -19.00 -9.67
CA ALA A 368 10.97 -19.41 -10.95
C ALA A 368 9.91 -19.50 -12.08
N GLY A 369 10.22 -18.89 -13.23
CA GLY A 369 9.40 -18.98 -14.45
C GLY A 369 8.16 -18.07 -14.52
N VAL A 370 7.97 -17.17 -13.54
CA VAL A 370 6.82 -16.24 -13.51
C VAL A 370 7.22 -14.77 -13.64
N HIS A 371 8.29 -14.35 -12.98
CA HIS A 371 8.78 -12.97 -13.05
C HIS A 371 9.75 -12.78 -14.22
N ASP A 372 9.62 -11.68 -14.96
CA ASP A 372 10.51 -11.33 -16.08
C ASP A 372 12.00 -11.18 -15.69
N GLN A 373 12.30 -11.07 -14.39
CA GLN A 373 13.64 -10.95 -13.81
C GLN A 373 13.87 -11.96 -12.66
N ALA A 374 13.21 -13.13 -12.74
CA ALA A 374 13.42 -14.21 -11.79
C ALA A 374 14.92 -14.53 -11.63
N TYR A 375 15.35 -14.91 -10.43
CA TYR A 375 16.72 -15.39 -10.22
C TYR A 375 17.00 -16.55 -11.17
N GLU A 376 18.17 -16.53 -11.82
CA GLU A 376 18.61 -17.72 -12.55
C GLU A 376 18.77 -18.88 -11.55
N PRO A 377 18.28 -20.09 -11.86
CA PRO A 377 18.51 -21.24 -11.00
C PRO A 377 20.01 -21.40 -10.80
N GLU A 378 20.47 -21.51 -9.54
CA GLU A 378 21.85 -21.85 -9.24
C GLU A 378 22.21 -23.10 -10.04
N LYS A 379 23.14 -22.96 -10.99
CA LYS A 379 23.77 -24.13 -11.60
C LYS A 379 24.43 -24.87 -10.46
N GLU A 380 23.91 -26.06 -10.13
CA GLU A 380 24.58 -27.00 -9.23
C GLU A 380 26.07 -27.02 -9.57
N LYS A 381 26.89 -26.44 -8.69
CA LYS A 381 28.34 -26.63 -8.77
C LYS A 381 28.57 -28.09 -8.45
N LYS A 382 28.79 -28.88 -9.51
CA LYS A 382 29.23 -30.27 -9.44
C LYS A 382 30.53 -30.41 -8.67
#